data_AF-A0A6P7YP00-F1
#
_entry.id   AF-A0A6P7YP00-F1
#
_cell.length_a   1.000
_cell.length_b   1.000
_cell.length_c   1.000
_cell.angle_alpha   90.00
_cell.angle_beta   90.00
_cell.angle_gamma   90.00
#
_symmetry.space_group_name_H-M   'P 1'
#
loop_
_entity.id
_entity.type
_entity.pdbx_description
1 polymer ?
#
loop_
_entity_poly.entity_id
_entity_poly.type
_entity_poly.pdbx_seq_one_letter_code
_entity_poly.pdbx_strand_id
1 'polypeptide(L)'
;MAFIWSNDTASPCQFLSSHTNQYSQFERRATCSPAGHIQPNTGEQSDSDHSGGNKALKRLYKSCRVYGSSCDSIPELTDPVSDKENITVGQLQFQALFTPGHTVGHTIYVLDGKSGDGPACLFSGDLLFLSGCGRMFEGTAATMLASLDGVVSLGDDTLLWPGHEYAEDNLNFAAVVEPENSSRERKFQWVFQQRLEKKCTCPSTLGEEKEYNPFLRTHCQDLHEALGLQQGSEEDWNHFRARVLEEVRRRKDLFKGR
;
A
#
# COMPACT_ATOMS: atom_id res chain seq x y z
N MET A 1 5.69 -6.63 4.91
CA MET A 1 5.28 -5.56 5.87
C MET A 1 5.13 -6.17 7.27
N ALA A 2 5.61 -5.49 8.31
CA ALA A 2 5.47 -5.92 9.70
C ALA A 2 4.56 -4.96 10.47
N PHE A 3 3.78 -5.46 11.42
CA PHE A 3 2.96 -4.66 12.33
C PHE A 3 3.56 -4.72 13.73
N ILE A 4 3.75 -3.57 14.38
CA ILE A 4 4.49 -3.47 15.65
C ILE A 4 3.60 -2.84 16.71
N TRP A 5 3.51 -3.49 17.89
CA TRP A 5 2.71 -3.00 19.01
C TRP A 5 3.40 -3.19 20.36
N SER A 6 3.30 -2.21 21.27
CA SER A 6 3.78 -2.31 22.66
C SER A 6 2.63 -2.12 23.66
N ASN A 7 2.63 -2.93 24.72
CA ASN A 7 1.65 -2.87 25.81
C ASN A 7 2.13 -2.03 27.02
N ASP A 8 3.26 -1.33 26.93
CA ASP A 8 3.78 -0.57 28.08
C ASP A 8 2.85 0.60 28.43
N THR A 9 2.20 0.47 29.59
CA THR A 9 1.13 1.32 30.14
C THR A 9 1.54 2.74 30.55
N ALA A 10 2.75 3.18 30.20
CA ALA A 10 3.29 4.48 30.61
C ALA A 10 3.10 5.60 29.56
N SER A 11 2.75 5.26 28.31
CA SER A 11 2.50 6.23 27.23
C SER A 11 1.43 5.71 26.26
N PRO A 12 0.62 6.57 25.65
CA PRO A 12 -0.47 6.14 24.77
C PRO A 12 0.06 5.32 23.59
N CYS A 13 -0.59 4.18 23.37
CA CYS A 13 -0.55 3.29 22.21
C CYS A 13 0.21 3.86 20.99
N GLN A 14 1.46 3.44 20.78
CA GLN A 14 2.21 3.80 19.59
C GLN A 14 1.89 2.82 18.47
N PHE A 15 1.02 3.24 17.53
CA PHE A 15 0.84 2.55 16.26
C PHE A 15 2.05 2.89 15.37
N LEU A 16 2.96 1.92 15.21
CA LEU A 16 4.13 2.09 14.36
C LEU A 16 3.95 1.20 13.14
N SER A 17 3.35 1.77 12.09
CA SER A 17 3.53 1.24 10.74
C SER A 17 5.02 1.21 10.45
N SER A 18 5.52 0.10 9.93
CA SER A 18 6.93 -0.26 9.98
C SER A 18 7.85 0.50 9.01
N HIS A 19 7.46 1.72 8.60
CA HIS A 19 8.30 2.66 7.84
C HIS A 19 9.36 3.26 8.76
N THR A 20 10.28 2.41 9.20
CA THR A 20 11.10 2.66 10.39
C THR A 20 12.41 3.40 10.09
N ASN A 21 12.56 3.93 8.88
CA ASN A 21 13.63 4.89 8.57
C ASN A 21 13.30 6.35 8.92
N GLN A 22 12.11 6.63 9.49
CA GLN A 22 11.80 7.95 10.07
C GLN A 22 11.32 7.82 11.52
N TYR A 23 12.27 7.65 12.44
CA TYR A 23 12.03 7.96 13.86
C TYR A 23 11.72 9.46 13.98
N SER A 24 10.46 9.84 14.28
CA SER A 24 10.08 11.01 15.12
C SER A 24 8.63 11.58 14.98
N GLN A 25 7.63 10.92 14.37
CA GLN A 25 6.39 11.66 14.00
C GLN A 25 5.03 10.96 14.25
N PHE A 26 4.93 9.97 15.14
CA PHE A 26 3.62 9.48 15.62
C PHE A 26 3.34 9.82 17.09
N GLU A 27 4.09 10.77 17.67
CA GLU A 27 3.76 11.37 18.96
C GLU A 27 2.95 12.65 18.75
N ARG A 28 1.65 12.57 19.07
CA ARG A 28 0.63 13.65 19.14
C ARG A 28 -0.03 13.98 17.80
N ARG A 29 -1.34 13.66 17.71
CA ARG A 29 -2.33 14.13 16.71
C ARG A 29 -1.86 14.12 15.26
N ALA A 30 -2.44 13.26 14.43
CA ALA A 30 -2.38 13.23 12.96
C ALA A 30 -1.93 14.53 12.27
N THR A 31 -0.61 14.78 12.26
CA THR A 31 0.07 15.79 11.46
C THR A 31 1.42 15.20 11.08
N CYS A 32 1.53 14.71 9.84
CA CYS A 32 2.79 14.26 9.26
C CYS A 32 3.79 15.43 9.12
N SER A 33 5.06 15.21 9.48
CA SER A 33 6.14 16.14 9.13
C SER A 33 6.56 16.08 7.67
N PRO A 34 7.28 17.13 7.20
CA PRO A 34 7.84 17.19 5.86
C PRO A 34 8.86 16.07 5.63
N ALA A 35 8.75 15.40 4.48
CA ALA A 35 9.67 14.38 4.02
C ALA A 35 11.13 14.90 4.00
N GLY A 36 12.02 14.23 4.73
CA GLY A 36 13.47 14.35 4.54
C GLY A 36 13.90 13.62 3.27
N HIS A 37 14.85 14.21 2.53
CA HIS A 37 15.45 13.62 1.32
C HIS A 37 15.99 12.22 1.58
N ILE A 38 15.55 11.25 0.76
CA ILE A 38 16.18 9.93 0.63
C ILE A 38 17.03 9.96 -0.64
N GLN A 39 18.34 9.71 -0.51
CA GLN A 39 19.20 9.48 -1.68
C GLN A 39 18.84 8.14 -2.34
N PRO A 40 18.87 8.04 -3.68
CA PRO A 40 18.52 6.81 -4.38
C PRO A 40 19.63 5.78 -4.14
N ASN A 41 19.36 4.79 -3.30
CA ASN A 41 20.26 3.65 -3.18
C ASN A 41 19.91 2.67 -4.30
N THR A 42 20.89 2.40 -5.15
CA THR A 42 20.78 1.50 -6.30
C THR A 42 20.62 0.05 -5.84
N GLY A 43 19.49 -0.59 -6.15
CA GLY A 43 19.49 -2.01 -6.55
C GLY A 43 18.78 -3.05 -5.70
N GLU A 44 18.58 -2.88 -4.39
CA GLU A 44 17.91 -3.88 -3.54
C GLU A 44 17.13 -3.18 -2.42
N GLN A 45 15.81 -3.11 -2.56
CA GLN A 45 14.93 -2.51 -1.57
C GLN A 45 13.65 -3.33 -1.52
N SER A 46 13.56 -4.28 -0.59
CA SER A 46 12.36 -5.10 -0.41
C SER A 46 12.00 -5.41 1.05
N ASP A 47 12.97 -5.50 1.99
CA ASP A 47 12.64 -5.82 3.40
C ASP A 47 13.14 -4.83 4.45
N SER A 48 14.19 -4.06 4.16
CA SER A 48 14.92 -3.27 5.16
C SER A 48 14.20 -1.98 5.59
N ASP A 49 13.56 -1.27 4.67
CA ASP A 49 12.85 -0.01 4.96
C ASP A 49 11.50 -0.22 5.67
N HIS A 50 10.90 -1.39 5.49
CA HIS A 50 9.67 -1.80 6.18
C HIS A 50 9.88 -2.65 7.42
N SER A 51 11.09 -3.11 7.77
CA SER A 51 11.26 -3.98 8.96
C SER A 51 12.59 -3.80 9.69
N GLY A 52 13.49 -2.96 9.16
CA GLY A 52 14.82 -2.73 9.73
C GLY A 52 14.80 -2.10 11.13
N GLY A 53 13.73 -1.39 11.49
CA GLY A 53 13.58 -0.80 12.83
C GLY A 53 13.11 -1.75 13.92
N ASN A 54 12.67 -2.97 13.59
CA ASN A 54 12.04 -3.88 14.56
C ASN A 54 12.98 -4.17 15.74
N LYS A 55 14.26 -4.42 15.47
CA LYS A 55 15.30 -4.68 16.50
C LYS A 55 15.55 -3.48 17.41
N ALA A 56 15.48 -2.26 16.88
CA ALA A 56 15.62 -1.05 17.68
C ALA A 56 14.40 -0.83 18.57
N LEU A 57 13.20 -1.02 18.03
CA LEU A 57 11.94 -0.88 18.76
C LEU A 57 11.82 -1.91 19.89
N LYS A 58 12.14 -3.18 19.65
CA LYS A 58 12.16 -4.21 20.70
C LYS A 58 13.16 -3.93 21.82
N ARG A 59 14.28 -3.29 21.50
CA ARG A 59 15.26 -2.89 22.52
C ARG A 59 14.73 -1.77 23.41
N LEU A 60 13.95 -0.84 22.85
CA LEU A 60 13.30 0.24 23.59
C LEU A 60 12.09 -0.27 24.38
N TYR A 61 11.30 -1.17 23.79
CA TYR A 61 10.06 -1.70 24.32
C TYR A 61 10.11 -3.22 24.34
N LYS A 62 10.51 -3.79 25.47
CA LYS A 62 10.75 -5.24 25.58
C LYS A 62 9.49 -6.09 25.41
N SER A 63 8.33 -5.53 25.72
CA SER A 63 7.00 -6.16 25.58
C SER A 63 6.43 -6.06 24.17
N CYS A 64 7.20 -5.51 23.23
CA CYS A 64 6.75 -5.25 21.88
C CYS A 64 6.55 -6.53 21.06
N ARG A 65 5.36 -6.68 20.49
CA ARG A 65 4.95 -7.73 19.57
C ARG A 65 5.16 -7.27 18.14
N VAL A 66 5.69 -8.16 17.31
CA VAL A 66 5.94 -7.97 15.88
C VAL A 66 5.15 -9.03 15.14
N TYR A 67 4.18 -8.59 14.35
CA TYR A 67 3.29 -9.43 13.55
C TYR A 67 3.66 -9.37 12.08
N GLY A 68 3.43 -10.48 11.37
CA GLY A 68 3.70 -10.60 9.94
C GLY A 68 3.67 -12.04 9.47
N SER A 69 3.74 -12.24 8.16
CA SER A 69 3.79 -13.58 7.60
C SER A 69 5.11 -14.26 7.95
N SER A 70 5.04 -15.55 8.27
CA SER A 70 6.23 -16.40 8.39
C SER A 70 6.87 -16.76 7.04
N CYS A 71 6.22 -16.41 5.92
CA CYS A 71 6.77 -16.62 4.58
C CYS A 71 7.82 -15.58 4.19
N ASP A 72 7.84 -14.42 4.86
CA ASP A 72 8.86 -13.38 4.68
C ASP A 72 9.84 -13.40 5.86
N SER A 73 11.10 -12.99 5.62
CA SER A 73 12.14 -12.94 6.65
C SER A 73 12.03 -11.66 7.50
N ILE A 74 11.00 -11.59 8.34
CA ILE A 74 10.73 -10.40 9.17
C ILE A 74 11.63 -10.41 10.42
N PRO A 75 12.54 -9.42 10.61
CA PRO A 75 13.36 -9.32 11.79
C PRO A 75 12.52 -9.19 13.06
N GLU A 76 12.90 -9.93 14.09
CA GLU A 76 12.25 -9.88 15.41
C GLU A 76 10.77 -10.32 15.44
N LEU A 77 10.28 -11.00 14.41
CA LEU A 77 8.92 -11.58 14.37
C LEU A 77 8.63 -12.37 15.65
N THR A 78 7.57 -12.00 16.37
CA THR A 78 7.12 -12.71 17.58
C THR A 78 5.80 -13.42 17.38
N ASP A 79 4.96 -12.89 16.50
CA ASP A 79 3.58 -13.32 16.32
C ASP A 79 3.33 -13.53 14.82
N PRO A 80 3.76 -14.68 14.26
CA PRO A 80 3.42 -15.00 12.87
C PRO A 80 1.90 -15.08 12.72
N VAL A 81 1.38 -14.49 11.65
CA VAL A 81 -0.06 -14.44 11.37
C VAL A 81 -0.40 -15.24 10.12
N SER A 82 -1.63 -15.75 10.07
CA SER A 82 -2.22 -16.43 8.91
C SER A 82 -3.13 -15.50 8.11
N ASP A 83 -3.44 -15.90 6.87
CA ASP A 83 -4.44 -15.17 6.07
C ASP A 83 -5.80 -15.13 6.79
N LYS A 84 -6.42 -13.94 6.80
CA LYS A 84 -7.70 -13.60 7.45
C LYS A 84 -7.70 -13.73 8.97
N GLU A 85 -6.54 -13.85 9.60
CA GLU A 85 -6.42 -13.89 11.05
C GLU A 85 -6.81 -12.55 11.68
N ASN A 86 -7.64 -12.62 12.73
CA ASN A 86 -8.02 -11.46 13.51
C ASN A 86 -7.01 -11.22 14.64
N ILE A 87 -6.53 -9.98 14.74
CA ILE A 87 -5.55 -9.55 15.72
C ILE A 87 -6.17 -8.47 16.60
N THR A 88 -6.26 -8.74 17.90
CA THR A 88 -6.74 -7.76 18.87
C THR A 88 -5.58 -7.03 19.52
N VAL A 89 -5.69 -5.71 19.55
CA VAL A 89 -4.64 -4.81 20.02
C VAL A 89 -5.26 -3.73 20.90
N GLY A 90 -5.28 -3.97 22.22
CA GLY A 90 -6.07 -3.14 23.13
C GLY A 90 -7.57 -3.23 22.76
N GLN A 91 -8.16 -2.10 22.37
CA GLN A 91 -9.55 -2.04 21.88
C GLN A 91 -9.64 -2.15 20.34
N LEU A 92 -8.52 -2.04 19.64
CA LEU A 92 -8.45 -2.07 18.19
C LEU A 92 -8.54 -3.50 17.66
N GLN A 93 -9.30 -3.69 16.59
CA GLN A 93 -9.44 -4.98 15.91
C GLN A 93 -8.87 -4.88 14.51
N PHE A 94 -7.87 -5.71 14.23
CA PHE A 94 -7.27 -5.82 12.92
C PHE A 94 -7.59 -7.17 12.29
N GLN A 95 -7.64 -7.21 10.96
CA GLN A 95 -7.57 -8.44 10.19
C GLN A 95 -6.31 -8.41 9.32
N ALA A 96 -5.47 -9.44 9.44
CA ALA A 96 -4.36 -9.67 8.53
C ALA A 96 -4.88 -10.31 7.23
N LEU A 97 -4.49 -9.78 6.09
CA LEU A 97 -4.81 -10.37 4.78
C LEU A 97 -3.52 -10.60 4.00
N PHE A 98 -3.35 -11.82 3.50
CA PHE A 98 -2.22 -12.16 2.66
C PHE A 98 -2.48 -11.64 1.25
N THR A 99 -1.47 -10.97 0.70
CA THR A 99 -1.56 -10.27 -0.59
C THR A 99 -0.30 -10.51 -1.42
N PRO A 100 -0.02 -11.78 -1.76
CA PRO A 100 1.17 -12.12 -2.54
C PRO A 100 1.18 -11.36 -3.85
N GLY A 101 2.38 -10.98 -4.31
CA GLY A 101 2.54 -10.19 -5.52
C GLY A 101 3.85 -9.42 -5.49
N HIS A 102 3.97 -8.53 -4.51
CA HIS A 102 5.22 -7.80 -4.27
C HIS A 102 6.30 -8.74 -3.73
N THR A 103 6.04 -9.33 -2.57
CA THR A 103 6.74 -10.51 -2.02
C THR A 103 5.75 -11.67 -1.91
N VAL A 104 6.25 -12.89 -1.69
CA VAL A 104 5.41 -14.08 -1.45
C VAL A 104 4.66 -14.01 -0.12
N GLY A 105 5.25 -13.43 0.92
CA GLY A 105 4.66 -13.28 2.24
C GLY A 105 4.01 -11.92 2.50
N HIS A 106 3.83 -11.10 1.45
CA HIS A 106 3.29 -9.76 1.62
C HIS A 106 1.93 -9.81 2.34
N THR A 107 1.82 -9.04 3.42
CA THR A 107 0.66 -9.04 4.33
C THR A 107 0.22 -7.60 4.55
N ILE A 108 -1.08 -7.35 4.40
CA ILE A 108 -1.72 -6.06 4.72
C ILE A 108 -2.57 -6.21 5.98
N TYR A 109 -2.91 -5.08 6.59
CA TYR A 109 -3.74 -5.07 7.80
C TYR A 109 -4.92 -4.13 7.63
N VAL A 110 -6.11 -4.60 7.97
CA VAL A 110 -7.35 -3.82 7.96
C VAL A 110 -7.80 -3.58 9.39
N LEU A 111 -7.83 -2.32 9.82
CA LEU A 111 -8.41 -1.89 11.09
C LEU A 111 -9.93 -1.74 10.92
N ASP A 112 -10.69 -2.42 11.78
CA ASP A 112 -12.15 -2.27 11.83
C ASP A 112 -12.52 -0.86 12.30
N GLY A 113 -13.28 -0.15 11.47
CA GLY A 113 -13.78 1.19 11.75
C GLY A 113 -14.61 1.28 13.04
N LYS A 114 -15.36 0.22 13.40
CA LYS A 114 -16.13 0.16 14.66
C LYS A 114 -15.23 0.20 15.89
N SER A 115 -14.01 -0.34 15.79
CA SER A 115 -13.06 -0.33 16.90
C SER A 115 -12.32 1.01 17.06
N GLY A 116 -12.40 1.88 16.05
CA GLY A 116 -11.72 3.18 16.01
C GLY A 116 -12.65 4.39 15.89
N ASP A 117 -13.96 4.23 16.09
CA ASP A 117 -14.98 5.29 15.94
C ASP A 117 -14.91 6.03 14.59
N GLY A 118 -14.68 5.30 13.49
CA GLY A 118 -14.49 5.88 12.15
C GLY A 118 -14.66 4.87 11.01
N PRO A 119 -14.28 5.22 9.77
CA PRO A 119 -14.21 4.26 8.67
C PRO A 119 -13.09 3.24 8.90
N ALA A 120 -13.17 2.09 8.22
CA ALA A 120 -12.09 1.11 8.21
C ALA A 120 -10.80 1.72 7.64
N CYS A 121 -9.63 1.28 8.13
CA CYS A 121 -8.33 1.71 7.63
C CYS A 121 -7.53 0.53 7.10
N LEU A 122 -7.10 0.61 5.85
CA LEU A 122 -6.23 -0.34 5.20
C LEU A 122 -4.77 0.15 5.24
N PHE A 123 -3.91 -0.61 5.90
CA PHE A 123 -2.45 -0.46 5.84
C PHE A 123 -1.92 -1.40 4.76
N SER A 124 -1.72 -0.85 3.56
CA SER A 124 -1.50 -1.64 2.35
C SER A 124 -0.03 -2.00 2.08
N GLY A 125 0.91 -1.43 2.81
CA GLY A 125 2.34 -1.60 2.54
C GLY A 125 2.66 -1.32 1.07
N ASP A 126 3.32 -2.27 0.42
CA ASP A 126 3.76 -2.15 -0.96
C ASP A 126 2.83 -2.85 -1.95
N LEU A 127 1.64 -3.26 -1.52
CA LEU A 127 0.63 -3.77 -2.44
C LEU A 127 0.01 -2.62 -3.26
N LEU A 128 -0.57 -1.64 -2.56
CA LEU A 128 -1.38 -0.57 -3.15
C LEU A 128 -0.87 0.78 -2.66
N PHE A 129 -0.64 1.70 -3.59
CA PHE A 129 -0.27 3.08 -3.35
C PHE A 129 -1.35 4.02 -3.88
N LEU A 130 -1.32 5.29 -3.49
CA LEU A 130 -2.12 6.30 -4.18
C LEU A 130 -1.77 6.31 -5.68
N SER A 131 -2.75 6.02 -6.53
CA SER A 131 -2.63 5.90 -7.99
C SER A 131 -1.59 4.88 -8.49
N GLY A 132 -1.14 3.95 -7.65
CA GLY A 132 -0.10 2.98 -8.00
C GLY A 132 -0.25 1.63 -7.32
N CYS A 133 0.61 0.68 -7.68
CA CYS A 133 0.81 -0.57 -6.96
C CYS A 133 2.31 -0.89 -6.84
N GLY A 134 2.66 -1.87 -6.01
CA GLY A 134 4.02 -2.39 -5.90
C GLY A 134 4.56 -2.97 -7.21
N ARG A 135 5.89 -3.07 -7.27
CA ARG A 135 6.54 -3.91 -8.29
C ARG A 135 6.28 -5.38 -7.96
N MET A 136 6.11 -6.21 -8.98
CA MET A 136 5.90 -7.65 -8.82
C MET A 136 7.26 -8.35 -8.79
N PHE A 137 7.94 -8.36 -7.64
CA PHE A 137 9.28 -8.97 -7.55
C PHE A 137 9.21 -10.49 -7.50
N GLU A 138 8.28 -11.03 -6.71
CA GLU A 138 8.18 -12.48 -6.46
C GLU A 138 6.85 -13.10 -6.91
N GLY A 139 5.90 -12.29 -7.37
CA GLY A 139 4.58 -12.73 -7.83
C GLY A 139 4.35 -12.54 -9.33
N THR A 140 3.32 -13.19 -9.85
CA THR A 140 2.83 -12.99 -11.22
C THR A 140 1.75 -11.90 -11.28
N ALA A 141 1.44 -11.41 -12.48
CA ALA A 141 0.32 -10.48 -12.67
C ALA A 141 -1.03 -11.08 -12.23
N ALA A 142 -1.25 -12.39 -12.43
CA ALA A 142 -2.45 -13.05 -11.94
C ALA A 142 -2.51 -13.08 -10.40
N THR A 143 -1.37 -13.31 -9.74
CA THR A 143 -1.26 -13.29 -8.27
C THR A 143 -1.52 -11.89 -7.72
N MET A 144 -0.88 -10.87 -8.29
CA MET A 144 -1.08 -9.46 -7.90
C MET A 144 -2.54 -9.02 -8.15
N LEU A 145 -3.13 -9.40 -9.28
CA LEU A 145 -4.52 -9.08 -9.60
C LEU A 145 -5.48 -9.65 -8.56
N ALA A 146 -5.31 -10.91 -8.16
CA ALA A 146 -6.14 -11.53 -7.13
C ALA A 146 -6.02 -10.79 -5.78
N SER A 147 -4.81 -10.37 -5.40
CA SER A 147 -4.56 -9.57 -4.19
C SER A 147 -5.25 -8.19 -4.26
N LEU A 148 -5.17 -7.50 -5.40
CA LEU A 148 -5.83 -6.21 -5.63
C LEU A 148 -7.35 -6.35 -5.62
N ASP A 149 -7.90 -7.39 -6.26
CA ASP A 149 -9.34 -7.69 -6.28
C ASP A 149 -9.89 -7.98 -4.87
N GLY A 150 -9.10 -8.65 -4.02
CA GLY A 150 -9.42 -8.83 -2.60
C GLY A 150 -9.52 -7.49 -1.85
N VAL A 151 -8.57 -6.58 -2.07
CA VAL A 151 -8.54 -5.27 -1.41
C VAL A 151 -9.71 -4.38 -1.81
N VAL A 152 -10.05 -4.31 -3.10
CA VAL A 152 -11.14 -3.45 -3.57
C VAL A 152 -12.53 -3.87 -3.08
N SER A 153 -12.65 -5.04 -2.45
CA SER A 153 -13.87 -5.53 -1.81
C SER A 153 -14.11 -5.00 -0.39
N LEU A 154 -13.13 -4.30 0.23
CA LEU A 154 -13.18 -3.85 1.63
C LEU A 154 -14.17 -2.70 1.91
N GLY A 155 -14.75 -2.08 0.88
CA GLY A 155 -15.70 -0.97 0.98
C GLY A 155 -15.10 0.36 0.49
N ASP A 156 -15.89 1.17 -0.20
CA ASP A 156 -15.40 2.39 -0.88
C ASP A 156 -14.95 3.48 0.09
N ASP A 157 -15.47 3.51 1.32
CA ASP A 157 -15.12 4.46 2.37
C ASP A 157 -13.86 4.06 3.17
N THR A 158 -13.28 2.88 2.88
CA THR A 158 -12.05 2.42 3.54
C THR A 158 -10.89 3.37 3.24
N LEU A 159 -10.26 3.88 4.29
CA LEU A 159 -9.09 4.76 4.19
C LEU A 159 -7.84 3.96 3.83
N LEU A 160 -7.14 4.37 2.78
CA LEU A 160 -5.90 3.76 2.31
C LEU A 160 -4.67 4.47 2.90
N TRP A 161 -3.84 3.69 3.60
CA TRP A 161 -2.56 4.11 4.17
C TRP A 161 -1.41 3.33 3.51
N PRO A 162 -0.77 3.91 2.48
CA PRO A 162 0.26 3.24 1.69
C PRO A 162 1.63 3.15 2.37
N GLY A 163 2.48 2.28 1.82
CA GLY A 163 3.91 2.10 2.16
C GLY A 163 4.82 3.29 1.84
N HIS A 164 4.42 4.15 0.90
CA HIS A 164 5.29 5.19 0.36
C HIS A 164 4.51 6.40 -0.17
N GLU A 165 5.16 7.56 -0.13
CA GLU A 165 4.68 8.82 -0.70
C GLU A 165 5.07 8.93 -2.19
N TYR A 166 4.42 8.12 -3.02
CA TYR A 166 4.64 8.05 -4.48
C TYR A 166 3.51 8.69 -5.31
N ALA A 167 2.57 9.37 -4.67
CA ALA A 167 1.32 9.80 -5.30
C ALA A 167 1.53 10.67 -6.55
N GLU A 168 2.45 11.64 -6.48
CA GLU A 168 2.73 12.56 -7.59
C GLU A 168 3.29 11.82 -8.82
N ASP A 169 4.33 11.00 -8.63
CA ASP A 169 4.93 10.18 -9.70
C ASP A 169 3.94 9.16 -10.27
N ASN A 170 3.11 8.57 -9.41
CA ASN A 170 2.08 7.63 -9.80
C ASN A 170 1.01 8.29 -10.66
N LEU A 171 0.56 9.50 -10.31
CA LEU A 171 -0.42 10.26 -11.08
C LEU A 171 0.16 10.79 -12.39
N ASN A 172 1.43 11.18 -12.42
CA ASN A 172 2.14 11.52 -13.65
C ASN A 172 2.20 10.33 -14.62
N PHE A 173 2.45 9.12 -14.12
CA PHE A 173 2.36 7.91 -14.95
C PHE A 173 0.92 7.65 -15.41
N ALA A 174 -0.05 7.73 -14.50
CA ALA A 174 -1.46 7.53 -14.84
C ALA A 174 -1.92 8.50 -15.94
N ALA A 175 -1.31 9.70 -16.02
CA ALA A 175 -1.56 10.65 -17.10
C ALA A 175 -1.10 10.20 -18.48
N VAL A 176 -0.04 9.41 -18.55
CA VAL A 176 0.45 8.82 -19.81
C VAL A 176 -0.46 7.69 -20.26
N VAL A 177 -1.02 6.93 -19.31
CA VAL A 177 -1.86 5.76 -19.62
C VAL A 177 -3.30 6.16 -19.90
N GLU A 178 -3.89 7.04 -19.10
CA GLU A 178 -5.27 7.51 -19.23
C GLU A 178 -5.30 9.05 -19.27
N PRO A 179 -4.94 9.68 -20.41
CA PRO A 179 -4.82 11.14 -20.51
C PRO A 179 -6.15 11.87 -20.30
N GLU A 180 -7.28 11.25 -20.66
CA GLU A 180 -8.61 11.83 -20.57
C GLU A 180 -9.34 11.54 -19.24
N ASN A 181 -8.68 10.89 -18.27
CA ASN A 181 -9.29 10.60 -16.97
C ASN A 181 -9.37 11.85 -16.08
N SER A 182 -10.55 12.47 -16.05
CA SER A 182 -10.78 13.70 -15.27
C SER A 182 -10.70 13.50 -13.74
N SER A 183 -11.00 12.31 -13.21
CA SER A 183 -10.82 12.01 -11.78
C SER A 183 -9.33 11.98 -11.42
N ARG A 184 -8.49 11.44 -12.31
CA ARG A 184 -7.02 11.47 -12.17
C ARG A 184 -6.50 12.90 -12.17
N GLU A 185 -6.95 13.74 -13.09
CA GLU A 185 -6.51 15.14 -13.15
C GLU A 185 -6.90 15.93 -11.90
N ARG A 186 -8.15 15.77 -11.42
CA ARG A 186 -8.59 16.39 -10.15
C ARG A 186 -7.73 15.96 -8.97
N LYS A 187 -7.40 14.66 -8.87
CA LYS A 187 -6.53 14.15 -7.80
C LYS A 187 -5.10 14.68 -7.92
N PHE A 188 -4.56 14.78 -9.14
CA PHE A 188 -3.23 15.34 -9.39
C PHE A 188 -3.12 16.78 -8.90
N GLN A 189 -4.09 17.64 -9.22
CA GLN A 189 -4.08 19.03 -8.76
C GLN A 189 -4.09 19.13 -7.22
N TRP A 190 -4.88 18.28 -6.55
CA TRP A 190 -4.87 18.21 -5.09
C TRP A 190 -3.53 17.73 -4.53
N VAL A 191 -2.97 16.65 -5.09
CA VAL A 191 -1.67 16.10 -4.68
C VAL A 191 -0.57 17.14 -4.87
N PHE A 192 -0.50 17.77 -6.03
CA PHE A 192 0.49 18.80 -6.35
C PHE A 192 0.45 19.94 -5.32
N GLN A 193 -0.73 20.43 -4.96
CA GLN A 193 -0.87 21.45 -3.91
C GLN A 193 -0.39 20.96 -2.54
N GLN A 194 -0.72 19.72 -2.13
CA GLN A 194 -0.21 19.16 -0.87
C GLN A 194 1.32 19.07 -0.87
N ARG A 195 1.92 18.64 -1.99
CA ARG A 195 3.38 18.48 -2.13
C ARG A 195 4.11 19.82 -2.14
N LEU A 196 3.56 20.85 -2.78
CA LEU A 196 4.08 22.23 -2.68
C LEU A 196 4.14 22.72 -1.23
N GLU A 197 3.14 22.36 -0.43
CA GLU A 197 3.08 22.68 1.00
C GLU A 197 3.82 21.67 1.90
N LYS A 198 4.49 20.67 1.31
CA LYS A 198 5.21 19.58 1.99
C LYS A 198 4.33 18.75 2.95
N LYS A 199 3.04 18.61 2.63
CA LYS A 199 2.06 17.79 3.37
C LYS A 199 2.02 16.35 2.85
N CYS A 200 1.54 15.40 3.68
CA CYS A 200 1.23 14.04 3.21
C CYS A 200 0.06 14.09 2.24
N THR A 201 0.08 13.21 1.24
CA THR A 201 -1.06 12.97 0.35
C THR A 201 -1.99 11.87 0.88
N CYS A 202 -1.59 11.22 1.97
CA CYS A 202 -2.31 10.18 2.68
C CYS A 202 -3.27 10.73 3.75
N PRO A 203 -4.39 10.03 4.02
CA PRO A 203 -4.92 8.88 3.30
C PRO A 203 -5.73 9.29 2.05
N SER A 204 -5.95 8.34 1.13
CA SER A 204 -7.08 8.38 0.18
C SER A 204 -8.16 7.39 0.60
N THR A 205 -9.22 7.22 -0.18
CA THR A 205 -10.22 6.15 -0.02
C THR A 205 -10.12 5.11 -1.14
N LEU A 206 -10.54 3.87 -0.87
CA LEU A 206 -10.61 2.84 -1.93
C LEU A 206 -11.58 3.22 -3.05
N GLY A 207 -12.66 3.95 -2.74
CA GLY A 207 -13.58 4.51 -3.72
C GLY A 207 -12.89 5.47 -4.69
N GLU A 208 -12.12 6.43 -4.17
CA GLU A 208 -11.30 7.34 -4.98
C GLU A 208 -10.30 6.58 -5.85
N GLU A 209 -9.55 5.63 -5.28
CA GLU A 209 -8.54 4.88 -6.03
C GLU A 209 -9.12 4.12 -7.22
N LYS A 210 -10.35 3.58 -7.12
CA LYS A 210 -11.03 2.92 -8.25
C LYS A 210 -11.26 3.86 -9.43
N GLU A 211 -11.38 5.17 -9.20
CA GLU A 211 -11.64 6.14 -10.26
C GLU A 211 -10.40 6.49 -11.09
N TYR A 212 -9.22 6.54 -10.48
CA TYR A 212 -8.00 7.06 -11.14
C TYR A 212 -6.78 6.15 -11.10
N ASN A 213 -6.77 5.09 -10.29
CA ASN A 213 -5.61 4.21 -10.17
C ASN A 213 -5.64 3.18 -11.32
N PRO A 214 -4.72 3.25 -12.30
CA PRO A 214 -4.75 2.38 -13.47
C PRO A 214 -4.62 0.89 -13.10
N PHE A 215 -4.02 0.58 -11.94
CA PHE A 215 -3.86 -0.80 -11.46
C PHE A 215 -5.15 -1.39 -10.87
N LEU A 216 -6.12 -0.55 -10.47
CA LEU A 216 -7.46 -1.00 -10.03
C LEU A 216 -8.49 -0.95 -11.17
N ARG A 217 -8.13 -0.35 -12.30
CA ARG A 217 -9.00 -0.13 -13.48
C ARG A 217 -8.78 -1.18 -14.57
N THR A 218 -8.15 -2.30 -14.26
CA THR A 218 -7.85 -3.39 -15.22
C THR A 218 -9.09 -3.99 -15.89
N HIS A 219 -10.28 -3.73 -15.35
CA HIS A 219 -11.57 -4.15 -15.91
C HIS A 219 -12.22 -3.10 -16.82
N CYS A 220 -11.68 -1.87 -16.88
CA CYS A 220 -12.27 -0.75 -17.61
C CYS A 220 -11.89 -0.79 -19.09
N GLN A 221 -12.89 -0.65 -19.96
CA GLN A 221 -12.71 -0.61 -21.42
C GLN A 221 -11.80 0.55 -21.86
N ASP A 222 -11.94 1.74 -21.28
CA ASP A 222 -11.11 2.91 -21.60
C ASP A 222 -9.61 2.63 -21.44
N LEU A 223 -9.25 1.89 -20.39
CA LEU A 223 -7.86 1.49 -20.14
C LEU A 223 -7.39 0.47 -21.20
N HIS A 224 -8.23 -0.49 -21.59
CA HIS A 224 -7.89 -1.46 -22.63
C HIS A 224 -7.60 -0.77 -23.96
N GLU A 225 -8.47 0.18 -24.34
CA GLU A 225 -8.31 0.98 -25.56
C GLU A 225 -7.04 1.82 -25.53
N ALA A 226 -6.77 2.51 -24.41
CA ALA A 226 -5.55 3.32 -24.26
C ALA A 226 -4.26 2.48 -24.29
N LEU A 227 -4.33 1.22 -23.85
CA LEU A 227 -3.22 0.28 -23.94
C LEU A 227 -3.12 -0.41 -25.31
N GLY A 228 -4.17 -0.35 -26.14
CA GLY A 228 -4.26 -1.07 -27.41
C GLY A 228 -4.42 -2.59 -27.21
N LEU A 229 -5.06 -3.00 -26.11
CA LEU A 229 -5.28 -4.41 -25.76
C LEU A 229 -6.74 -4.79 -26.03
N GLN A 230 -6.93 -6.01 -26.54
CA GLN A 230 -8.24 -6.63 -26.71
C GLN A 230 -8.19 -8.05 -26.15
N GLN A 231 -9.32 -8.49 -25.59
CA GLN A 231 -9.48 -9.86 -25.13
C GLN A 231 -9.47 -10.82 -26.32
N GLY A 232 -8.67 -11.88 -26.23
CA GLY A 232 -8.68 -12.95 -27.22
C GLY A 232 -9.99 -13.75 -27.20
N SER A 233 -10.40 -14.34 -28.32
CA SER A 233 -11.68 -15.05 -28.43
C SER A 233 -11.84 -16.24 -27.49
N GLU A 234 -10.73 -16.85 -27.05
CA GLU A 234 -10.69 -17.98 -26.11
C GLU A 234 -10.05 -17.60 -24.76
N GLU A 235 -9.73 -16.32 -24.55
CA GLU A 235 -9.03 -15.85 -23.34
C GLU A 235 -10.03 -15.65 -22.20
N ASP A 236 -9.76 -16.26 -21.04
CA ASP A 236 -10.55 -16.02 -19.83
C ASP A 236 -10.44 -14.56 -19.37
N TRP A 237 -11.51 -14.02 -18.80
CA TRP A 237 -11.57 -12.62 -18.38
C TRP A 237 -10.52 -12.25 -17.33
N ASN A 238 -10.27 -13.12 -16.35
CA ASN A 238 -9.25 -12.84 -15.34
C ASN A 238 -7.84 -12.95 -15.93
N HIS A 239 -7.64 -13.86 -16.89
CA HIS A 239 -6.39 -13.92 -17.64
C HIS A 239 -6.14 -12.64 -18.44
N PHE A 240 -7.16 -12.13 -19.12
CA PHE A 240 -7.09 -10.87 -19.84
C PHE A 240 -6.78 -9.69 -18.92
N ARG A 241 -7.49 -9.57 -17.78
CA ARG A 241 -7.22 -8.52 -16.79
C ARG A 241 -5.81 -8.62 -16.21
N ALA A 242 -5.29 -9.83 -16.01
CA ALA A 242 -3.92 -10.03 -15.55
C ALA A 242 -2.90 -9.55 -16.60
N ARG A 243 -3.15 -9.82 -17.89
CA ARG A 243 -2.34 -9.30 -19.01
C ARG A 243 -2.40 -7.77 -19.12
N VAL A 244 -3.57 -7.17 -18.88
CA VAL A 244 -3.71 -5.71 -18.78
C VAL A 244 -2.88 -5.17 -17.61
N LEU A 245 -2.97 -5.78 -16.43
CA LEU A 245 -2.18 -5.40 -15.26
C LEU A 245 -0.67 -5.49 -15.53
N GLU A 246 -0.24 -6.57 -16.16
CA GLU A 246 1.16 -6.79 -16.54
C GLU A 246 1.65 -5.69 -17.48
N GLU A 247 0.86 -5.30 -18.48
CA GLU A 247 1.23 -4.24 -19.41
C GLU A 247 1.30 -2.86 -18.72
N VAL A 248 0.33 -2.54 -17.85
CA VAL A 248 0.39 -1.30 -17.04
C VAL A 248 1.66 -1.28 -16.18
N ARG A 249 1.97 -2.39 -15.51
CA ARG A 249 3.16 -2.53 -14.67
C ARG A 249 4.44 -2.37 -15.48
N ARG A 250 4.52 -3.02 -16.65
CA ARG A 250 5.67 -2.94 -17.56
C ARG A 250 5.89 -1.51 -18.04
N ARG A 251 4.82 -0.80 -18.42
CA ARG A 251 4.91 0.63 -18.80
C ARG A 251 5.37 1.49 -17.63
N LYS A 252 4.88 1.24 -16.40
CA LYS A 252 5.31 1.99 -15.21
C LYS A 252 6.79 1.74 -14.87
N ASP A 253 7.26 0.51 -15.02
CA ASP A 253 8.66 0.16 -14.73
C ASP A 253 9.65 0.81 -15.71
N LEU A 254 9.20 1.10 -16.95
CA LEU A 254 9.97 1.84 -17.96
C LEU A 254 9.76 3.35 -17.89
N PHE A 255 8.75 3.81 -17.16
CA PHE A 255 8.42 5.22 -17.05
C PHE A 255 9.48 5.94 -16.25
N LYS A 256 10.15 6.91 -16.87
CA LYS A 256 11.01 7.87 -16.19
C LYS A 256 10.16 9.10 -15.92
N GLY A 257 9.90 9.39 -14.65
CA GLY A 257 9.26 10.63 -14.22
C GLY A 257 9.98 11.85 -14.82
N ARG A 258 9.22 12.91 -15.10
CA ARG A 258 9.79 14.18 -15.56
C ARG A 258 10.11 15.07 -14.37
#